data_AF-A0A914SG93-F1
#
_entry.id   AF-A0A914SG93-F1
#
_cell.length_a   1.000
_cell.length_b   1.000
_cell.length_c   1.000
_cell.angle_alpha   90.00
_cell.angle_beta   90.00
_cell.angle_gamma   90.00
#
_symmetry.space_group_name_H-M   'P 1'
#
loop_
_entity.id
_entity.type
_entity.pdbx_description
1 polymer ?
#
loop_
_entity_poly.entity_id
_entity_poly.type
_entity_poly.pdbx_seq_one_letter_code
_entity_poly.pdbx_strand_id
1 'polypeptide(L)'
;MATMDIIKLYGGSPANFLDVGGSVTEEAVTAAFSIITSDPQVEAILVNIFGGIVSCLVIANGVIAACKKTQLKVPLIIRLEGWFLS
;
A
#
# COMPACT_ATOMS: atom_id res chain seq x y z
N MET A 1 -11.22 1.13 -5.66
CA MET A 1 -12.02 2.38 -5.69
C MET A 1 -12.78 2.64 -4.39
N ALA A 2 -13.48 1.67 -3.79
CA ALA A 2 -14.21 1.86 -2.53
C ALA A 2 -13.38 2.50 -1.37
N THR A 3 -12.07 2.23 -1.29
CA THR A 3 -11.17 2.88 -0.32
C THR A 3 -11.17 4.41 -0.44
N MET A 4 -11.22 4.94 -1.67
CA MET A 4 -11.22 6.38 -1.94
C MET A 4 -12.55 7.01 -1.51
N ASP A 5 -13.65 6.30 -1.72
CA ASP A 5 -14.98 6.73 -1.30
C ASP A 5 -15.08 6.80 0.23
N ILE A 6 -14.49 5.80 0.92
CA ILE A 6 -14.39 5.81 2.38
C ILE A 6 -13.59 7.02 2.86
N ILE A 7 -12.43 7.30 2.26
CA ILE A 7 -11.62 8.49 2.62
C ILE A 7 -12.47 9.77 2.49
N LYS A 8 -13.20 9.93 1.37
CA LYS A 8 -14.08 11.09 1.14
C LYS A 8 -15.24 11.16 2.13
N LEU A 9 -15.86 10.04 2.46
CA LEU A 9 -16.97 9.96 3.41
C LEU A 9 -16.56 10.48 4.80
N TYR A 10 -15.31 10.27 5.20
CA TYR A 10 -14.75 10.77 6.45
C TYR A 10 -14.03 12.12 6.31
N GLY A 11 -14.28 12.87 5.23
CA GLY A 11 -13.80 14.24 5.04
C GLY A 11 -12.37 14.38 4.50
N GLY A 12 -11.71 13.27 4.15
CA GLY A 12 -10.41 13.30 3.49
C GLY A 12 -10.51 13.57 1.99
N SER A 13 -9.40 14.03 1.40
CA SER A 13 -9.29 14.19 -0.05
C SER A 13 -8.16 13.29 -0.57
N PRO A 14 -8.48 12.18 -1.26
CA PRO A 14 -7.44 11.34 -1.83
C PRO A 14 -6.62 12.09 -2.89
N ALA A 15 -5.29 12.13 -2.74
CA ALA A 15 -4.40 12.77 -3.71
C ALA A 15 -4.33 11.97 -5.02
N ASN A 16 -4.20 10.64 -4.92
CA ASN A 16 -4.06 9.74 -6.05
C ASN A 16 -4.53 8.33 -5.70
N PHE A 17 -4.48 7.44 -6.69
CA PHE A 17 -4.78 6.02 -6.54
C PHE A 17 -3.83 5.21 -7.41
N LEU A 18 -3.24 4.16 -6.83
CA LEU A 18 -2.42 3.20 -7.53
C LEU A 18 -2.78 1.80 -7.04
N ASP A 19 -2.95 0.89 -8.00
CA ASP A 19 -3.19 -0.53 -7.73
C ASP A 19 -1.99 -1.34 -8.20
N VAL A 20 -1.60 -2.33 -7.42
CA VAL A 20 -0.51 -3.25 -7.74
C VAL A 20 -1.13 -4.62 -8.01
N GLY A 21 -0.95 -5.11 -9.24
CA GLY A 21 -1.51 -6.40 -9.66
C GLY A 21 -1.04 -7.59 -8.80
N GLY A 22 -1.69 -8.75 -8.99
CA GLY A 22 -1.67 -9.90 -8.06
C GLY A 22 -0.33 -10.56 -7.71
N SER A 23 0.79 -10.12 -8.29
CA SER A 23 2.13 -10.58 -7.92
C SER A 23 2.82 -9.51 -7.09
N VAL A 24 2.68 -9.60 -5.76
CA VAL A 24 3.37 -8.70 -4.82
C VAL A 24 4.83 -9.11 -4.71
N THR A 25 5.72 -8.39 -5.40
CA THR A 25 7.18 -8.49 -5.22
C THR A 25 7.71 -7.24 -4.54
N GLU A 26 8.91 -7.34 -3.95
CA GLU A 26 9.58 -6.20 -3.32
C GLU A 26 9.80 -5.05 -4.32
N GLU A 27 10.19 -5.37 -5.57
CA GLU A 27 10.41 -4.40 -6.63
C GLU A 27 9.12 -3.68 -7.01
N ALA A 28 8.02 -4.42 -7.14
CA ALA A 28 6.71 -3.85 -7.48
C ALA A 28 6.24 -2.88 -6.40
N VAL A 29 6.38 -3.25 -5.12
CA VAL A 29 6.00 -2.38 -4.00
C VAL A 29 6.92 -1.16 -3.91
N THR A 30 8.23 -1.33 -4.12
CA THR A 30 9.21 -0.22 -4.14
C THR A 30 8.90 0.79 -5.25
N ALA A 31 8.57 0.31 -6.45
CA ALA A 31 8.17 1.15 -7.57
C ALA A 31 6.84 1.86 -7.28
N ALA A 32 5.85 1.15 -6.73
CA ALA A 32 4.57 1.73 -6.32
C ALA A 32 4.75 2.88 -5.33
N PHE A 33 5.59 2.71 -4.31
CA PHE A 33 5.91 3.77 -3.35
C PHE A 33 6.62 4.95 -3.99
N SER A 34 7.59 4.71 -4.88
CA SER A 34 8.27 5.78 -5.61
C SER A 34 7.29 6.59 -6.49
N ILE A 35 6.34 5.92 -7.15
CA ILE A 35 5.32 6.57 -7.98
C ILE A 35 4.35 7.36 -7.11
N ILE A 36 3.80 6.75 -6.07
CA ILE A 36 2.83 7.40 -5.18
C ILE A 36 3.44 8.63 -4.52
N THR A 37 4.66 8.53 -4.01
CA THR A 37 5.34 9.64 -3.33
C THR A 37 5.90 10.71 -4.26
N SER A 38 5.83 10.52 -5.58
CA SER A 38 6.19 11.56 -6.55
C SER A 38 5.15 12.70 -6.62
N ASP A 39 3.93 12.43 -6.17
CA ASP A 39 2.88 13.44 -6.07
C ASP A 39 3.07 14.25 -4.77
N PRO A 40 3.35 15.57 -4.86
CA PRO A 40 3.61 16.41 -3.69
C PRO A 40 2.37 16.61 -2.80
N GLN A 41 1.17 16.25 -3.24
CA GLN A 41 -0.05 16.32 -2.43
C GLN A 41 -0.25 15.11 -1.50
N VAL A 42 0.63 14.11 -1.57
CA VAL A 42 0.53 12.93 -0.70
C VAL A 42 1.03 13.26 0.70
N GLU A 43 0.11 13.26 1.66
CA GLU A 43 0.42 13.47 3.08
C GLU A 43 0.50 12.15 3.88
N ALA A 44 -0.14 11.08 3.39
CA ALA A 44 -0.13 9.75 3.97
C ALA A 44 -0.44 8.70 2.91
N ILE A 45 0.02 7.47 3.12
CA ILE A 45 -0.23 6.33 2.23
C ILE A 45 -1.11 5.32 2.97
N LEU A 46 -2.28 5.02 2.42
CA LEU A 46 -3.15 3.93 2.88
C LEU A 46 -3.08 2.76 1.91
N VAL A 47 -2.53 1.65 2.38
CA VAL A 47 -2.47 0.39 1.65
C VAL A 47 -3.56 -0.54 2.19
N ASN A 48 -4.55 -0.84 1.35
CA ASN A 48 -5.62 -1.78 1.67
C ASN A 48 -5.43 -3.04 0.82
N ILE A 49 -5.00 -4.15 1.43
CA ILE A 49 -4.72 -5.39 0.72
C ILE A 49 -5.62 -6.51 1.24
N PHE A 50 -6.23 -7.22 0.29
CA PHE A 50 -6.88 -8.50 0.52
C PHE A 50 -6.04 -9.60 -0.14
N GLY A 51 -5.37 -10.40 0.68
CA GLY A 51 -4.37 -11.40 0.26
C GLY A 51 -4.94 -12.57 -0.52
N GLY A 52 -6.24 -12.87 -0.44
CA GLY A 52 -6.85 -13.98 -1.17
C GLY A 52 -6.06 -15.29 -1.00
N ILE A 53 -5.46 -15.77 -2.11
CA ILE A 53 -4.59 -16.97 -2.15
C ILE A 53 -3.14 -16.67 -1.73
N VAL A 54 -2.70 -15.42 -1.86
CA VAL A 54 -1.35 -14.98 -1.49
C VAL A 54 -1.26 -14.83 0.04
N SER A 55 -0.20 -15.37 0.62
CA SER A 55 0.07 -15.28 2.06
C SER A 55 0.27 -13.83 2.51
N CYS A 56 -0.46 -13.41 3.54
CA CYS A 56 -0.26 -12.11 4.16
C CYS A 56 1.16 -11.93 4.71
N LEU A 57 1.86 -13.02 5.09
CA LEU A 57 3.25 -12.97 5.51
C LEU A 57 4.18 -12.56 4.35
N VAL A 58 3.97 -13.12 3.16
CA VAL A 58 4.76 -12.78 1.96
C VAL A 58 4.56 -11.31 1.62
N ILE A 59 3.30 -10.84 1.65
CA ILE A 59 2.95 -9.45 1.39
C ILE A 59 3.61 -8.52 2.43
N ALA A 60 3.45 -8.81 3.72
CA ALA A 60 4.03 -8.01 4.79
C ALA A 60 5.56 -7.91 4.68
N ASN A 61 6.24 -9.03 4.39
CA ASN A 61 7.69 -9.05 4.20
C ASN A 61 8.11 -8.21 2.99
N GLY A 62 7.41 -8.31 1.87
CA GLY A 62 7.67 -7.50 0.67
C GLY A 62 7.51 -6.00 0.95
N VAL A 63 6.49 -5.61 1.71
CA VAL A 63 6.29 -4.21 2.11
C VAL A 63 7.39 -3.72 3.05
N ILE A 64 7.75 -4.49 4.08
CA ILE A 64 8.82 -4.12 5.01
C ILE A 64 10.15 -3.94 4.27
N ALA A 65 10.48 -4.84 3.35
CA ALA A 65 11.70 -4.74 2.55
C ALA A 65 11.70 -3.49 1.66
N ALA A 66 10.57 -3.20 0.98
CA ALA A 66 10.41 -2.00 0.17
C ALA A 66 10.54 -0.71 1.00
N CYS A 67 9.91 -0.63 2.17
CA CYS A 67 9.99 0.53 3.07
C CYS A 67 11.42 0.84 3.50
N LYS A 68 12.23 -0.20 3.78
CA LYS A 68 13.65 -0.03 4.12
C LYS A 68 14.46 0.58 2.99
N LYS A 69 14.08 0.34 1.73
CA LYS A 69 14.72 0.92 0.53
C LYS A 69 14.24 2.33 0.20
N THR A 70 12.94 2.61 0.32
CA THR A 70 12.34 3.87 -0.16
C THR A 70 12.47 5.05 0.79
N GLN A 71 12.82 4.84 2.07
CA GLN A 71 12.94 5.91 3.08
C GLN A 71 11.73 6.86 3.06
N LEU A 72 10.52 6.30 3.18
CA LEU A 72 9.27 7.06 3.14
C LEU A 72 9.26 8.17 4.20
N LYS A 73 8.90 9.38 3.77
CA LYS A 73 8.79 10.58 4.64
C LYS A 73 7.39 10.79 5.20
N VAL A 74 6.40 10.13 4.61
CA VAL A 74 4.98 10.22 4.99
C VAL A 74 4.55 8.96 5.73
N PRO A 75 3.54 9.05 6.63
CA PRO A 75 3.01 7.89 7.32
C PRO A 75 2.47 6.84 6.35
N LEU A 76 2.78 5.57 6.65
CA LEU A 76 2.25 4.41 5.94
C LEU A 76 1.31 3.65 6.86
N ILE A 77 0.04 3.55 6.46
CA ILE A 77 -1.01 2.80 7.16
C ILE A 77 -1.36 1.61 6.29
N ILE A 78 -1.28 0.41 6.86
CA ILE A 78 -1.54 -0.82 6.13
C ILE A 78 -2.64 -1.60 6.84
N ARG A 79 -3.65 -1.99 6.07
CA ARG A 79 -4.64 -2.97 6.47
C ARG A 79 -4.46 -4.22 5.62
N LEU A 80 -4.10 -5.33 6.27
CA LEU A 80 -3.95 -6.64 5.65
C LEU A 80 -5.09 -7.55 6.10
N GLU A 81 -5.75 -8.19 5.14
CA GLU A 81 -6.72 -9.25 5.39
C GLU A 81 -6.44 -10.42 4.46
N GLY A 82 -6.51 -11.66 4.94
CA GLY A 82 -6.24 -12.84 4.14
C GLY A 82 -5.70 -13.98 4.99
N TRP A 83 -5.18 -15.01 4.34
CA TRP A 83 -4.69 -16.18 5.05
C TRP A 83 -3.27 -15.96 5.60
N PHE A 84 -3.09 -16.44 6.83
CA PHE A 84 -1.80 -16.57 7.49
C PHE A 84 -1.59 -18.08 7.69
N LEU A 85 -0.74 -18.72 6.90
CA LEU A 85 -0.19 -20.01 7.31
C LEU A 85 1.07 -19.77 8.12
N SER A 86 1.03 -20.29 9.34
CA SER A 86 2.17 -20.50 10.23
C SER A 86 3.02 -21.68 9.77
#